data_AF-A0A1G8FGZ9-F1
#
_entry.id   AF-A0A1G8FGZ9-F1
#
_cell.length_a   1.000
_cell.length_b   1.000
_cell.length_c   1.000
_cell.angle_alpha   90.00
_cell.angle_beta   90.00
_cell.angle_gamma   90.00
#
_symmetry.space_group_name_H-M   'P 1'
#
loop_
_entity.id
_entity.type
_entity.pdbx_description
1 polymer ?
#
loop_
_entity_poly.entity_id
_entity_poly.type
_entity_poly.pdbx_seq_one_letter_code
_entity_poly.pdbx_strand_id
1 'polypeptide(L)'
;MGLIYPLIVVLLGAVTYLLDTQLFVEKRNSEVRAIEITVNKVDSIYTAAVAYHIENIAGVEDYNSASRWPTDMQELYDTGLLTQCDGSADVCYEHNTTPWGSTISIEPVVVDVDTGASPSGTVSVSRLKFTMDAAGATPTNSGDFSVANRIAGYYPNGSTEGTEITFYFDRPGTEYVHQAFTRRDGSALPTNDWNFAGYTIEDIGDLNFKDFTDSDGNPVSVLESTFDTVGLYGQDQLVGKPNCPQNYTPEIFTAISHFTGRGVRAVKLGSVQSYASVDSASGDWKIHFRYYTQDDDGNGQWEYPNEIDAKALVLTKCSKS
;
A
#
# COMPACT_ATOMS: atom_id res chain seq x y z
N MET A 1 38.26 47.61 69.50
CA MET A 1 38.00 46.23 69.02
C MET A 1 36.53 45.94 68.62
N GLY A 2 35.59 46.90 68.68
CA GLY A 2 34.16 46.63 68.43
C GLY A 2 33.69 46.61 66.97
N LEU A 3 34.51 47.06 66.00
CA LEU A 3 34.10 47.19 64.58
C LEU A 3 34.59 46.07 63.67
N ILE A 4 35.51 45.22 64.14
CA ILE A 4 36.11 44.15 63.32
C ILE A 4 35.17 42.94 63.22
N TYR A 5 34.49 42.60 64.32
CA TYR A 5 33.55 41.49 64.40
C TYR A 5 32.35 41.59 63.44
N PRO A 6 31.60 42.72 63.37
CA PRO A 6 30.47 42.82 62.44
C PRO A 6 30.90 42.77 60.98
N LEU A 7 32.11 43.27 60.67
CA LEU A 7 32.65 43.29 59.31
C LEU A 7 33.04 41.88 58.83
N ILE A 8 33.58 41.05 59.73
CA ILE A 8 33.89 39.63 59.44
C ILE A 8 32.61 38.81 59.22
N VAL A 9 31.55 39.05 60.01
CA VAL A 9 30.28 38.32 59.85
C VAL A 9 29.58 38.67 58.53
N VAL A 10 29.59 39.94 58.13
CA VAL A 10 29.04 40.37 56.83
C VAL A 10 29.85 39.78 55.66
N LEU A 11 31.18 39.76 55.77
CA LEU A 11 32.04 39.14 54.76
C LEU A 11 31.80 37.63 54.63
N LEU A 12 31.69 36.91 55.75
CA LEU A 12 31.37 35.48 55.73
C LEU A 12 30.00 35.20 55.11
N GLY A 13 28.97 35.99 55.47
CA GLY A 13 27.64 35.87 54.88
C GLY A 13 27.61 36.14 53.37
N ALA A 14 28.40 37.13 52.90
CA ALA A 14 28.53 37.42 51.48
C ALA A 14 29.26 36.29 50.72
N VAL A 15 30.29 35.70 51.31
CA VAL A 15 31.03 34.56 50.72
C VAL A 15 30.16 33.31 50.65
N THR A 16 29.41 32.99 51.71
CA THR A 16 28.49 31.83 51.68
C THR A 16 27.38 32.02 50.64
N TYR A 17 26.82 33.23 50.54
CA TYR A 17 25.81 33.53 49.52
C TYR A 17 26.36 33.42 48.09
N LEU A 18 27.59 33.89 47.85
CA LEU A 18 28.25 33.76 46.55
C LEU A 18 28.55 32.30 46.20
N LEU A 19 28.99 31.49 47.17
CA LEU A 19 29.24 30.06 46.96
C LEU A 19 27.95 29.30 46.67
N ASP A 20 26.88 29.56 47.43
CA ASP A 20 25.57 28.93 47.22
C ASP A 20 24.98 29.28 45.84
N THR A 21 25.12 30.55 45.41
CA THR A 21 24.64 30.97 44.10
C THR A 21 25.46 30.36 42.96
N GLN A 22 26.78 30.23 43.09
CA GLN A 22 27.62 29.54 42.10
C GLN A 22 27.27 28.05 41.98
N LEU A 23 27.14 27.35 43.11
CA LEU A 23 26.73 25.94 43.13
C LEU A 23 25.34 25.74 42.53
N PHE A 24 24.40 26.63 42.79
CA PHE A 24 23.06 26.58 42.19
C PHE A 24 23.11 26.75 40.66
N VAL A 25 23.91 27.70 40.15
CA VAL A 25 24.06 27.95 38.71
C VAL A 25 24.73 26.77 38.01
N GLU A 26 25.83 26.24 38.57
CA GLU A 26 26.51 25.07 38.01
C GLU A 26 25.58 23.85 37.97
N LYS A 27 24.83 23.61 39.05
CA LYS A 27 23.85 22.52 39.11
C LYS A 27 22.78 22.67 38.03
N ARG A 28 22.18 23.86 37.91
CA ARG A 28 21.14 24.13 36.90
C ARG A 28 21.67 23.95 35.47
N ASN A 29 22.88 24.41 35.19
CA ASN A 29 23.50 24.25 33.88
C ASN A 29 23.79 22.78 33.56
N SER A 30 24.22 22.00 34.55
CA SER A 30 24.45 20.56 34.38
C SER A 30 23.16 19.79 34.06
N GLU A 31 22.04 20.16 34.70
CA GLU A 31 20.73 19.55 34.47
C GLU A 31 20.21 19.86 33.07
N VAL A 32 20.24 21.14 32.65
CA VAL A 32 19.81 21.55 31.30
C VAL A 32 20.62 20.82 30.22
N ARG A 33 21.94 20.73 30.40
CA ARG A 33 22.80 20.01 29.46
C ARG A 33 22.48 18.51 29.41
N ALA A 34 22.19 17.88 30.56
CA ALA A 34 21.82 16.47 30.60
C ALA A 34 20.48 16.21 29.89
N ILE A 35 19.50 17.11 30.05
CA ILE A 35 18.22 17.06 29.33
C ILE A 35 18.47 17.16 27.83
N GLU A 36 19.23 18.16 27.38
CA GLU A 36 19.52 18.38 25.96
C GLU A 36 20.23 17.18 25.32
N ILE A 37 21.24 16.62 25.98
CA ILE A 37 21.92 15.40 25.51
C ILE A 37 20.93 14.23 25.40
N THR A 38 20.04 14.08 26.37
CA THR A 38 19.05 12.97 26.36
C THR A 38 18.04 13.15 25.23
N VAL A 39 17.53 14.37 25.01
CA VAL A 39 16.62 14.68 23.90
C VAL A 39 17.29 14.40 22.56
N ASN A 40 18.53 14.85 22.36
CA ASN A 40 19.27 14.58 21.12
C ASN A 40 19.51 13.09 20.88
N LYS A 41 19.71 12.31 21.95
CA LYS A 41 19.80 10.85 21.87
C LYS A 41 18.47 10.23 21.45
N VAL A 42 17.35 10.64 22.06
CA VAL A 42 16.02 10.17 21.68
C VAL A 42 15.73 10.47 20.21
N ASP A 43 16.08 11.67 19.73
CA ASP A 43 15.91 12.07 18.32
C ASP A 43 16.73 11.20 17.35
N SER A 44 17.98 10.90 17.72
CA SER A 44 18.86 10.03 16.93
C SER A 44 18.32 8.60 16.87
N ILE A 45 17.84 8.07 17.99
CA ILE A 45 17.26 6.73 18.07
C ILE A 45 15.94 6.67 17.30
N TYR A 46 15.09 7.70 17.41
CA TYR A 46 13.86 7.81 16.65
C TYR A 46 14.13 7.77 15.14
N THR A 47 15.08 8.58 14.67
CA THR A 47 15.46 8.63 13.25
C THR A 47 15.97 7.26 12.77
N ALA A 48 16.81 6.59 13.57
CA ALA A 48 17.31 5.26 13.26
C ALA A 48 16.19 4.20 13.24
N ALA A 49 15.27 4.22 14.20
CA ALA A 49 14.15 3.30 14.26
C ALA A 49 13.18 3.47 13.08
N VAL A 50 12.94 4.71 12.65
CA VAL A 50 12.13 5.01 11.46
C VAL A 50 12.85 4.54 10.19
N ALA A 51 14.16 4.75 10.08
CA ALA A 51 14.95 4.25 8.95
C ALA A 51 14.90 2.71 8.87
N TYR A 52 15.08 2.03 10.01
CA TYR A 52 14.96 0.57 10.11
C TYR A 52 13.58 0.08 9.64
N HIS A 53 12.51 0.78 10.06
CA HIS A 53 11.15 0.48 9.63
C HIS A 53 11.00 0.61 8.11
N ILE A 54 11.53 1.67 7.52
CA ILE A 54 11.48 1.90 6.07
C ILE A 54 12.26 0.83 5.29
N GLU A 55 13.44 0.43 5.76
CA GLU A 55 14.26 -0.61 5.11
C GLU A 55 13.54 -1.97 5.10
N ASN A 56 12.76 -2.28 6.14
CA ASN A 56 12.02 -3.53 6.26
C ASN A 56 10.66 -3.54 5.54
N ILE A 57 10.23 -2.43 4.93
CA ILE A 57 8.95 -2.36 4.17
C ILE A 57 8.91 -3.40 3.04
N ALA A 58 10.02 -3.63 2.36
CA ALA A 58 10.08 -4.55 1.22
C ALA A 58 10.17 -6.03 1.65
N GLY A 59 10.68 -6.32 2.84
CA GLY A 59 10.93 -7.68 3.33
C GLY A 59 9.78 -8.30 4.12
N VAL A 60 8.86 -7.47 4.64
CA VAL A 60 7.75 -7.93 5.49
C VAL A 60 6.42 -7.60 4.83
N GLU A 61 5.65 -8.61 4.42
CA GLU A 61 4.38 -8.40 3.72
C GLU A 61 3.33 -7.69 4.59
N ASP A 62 3.28 -8.02 5.88
CA ASP A 62 2.34 -7.41 6.81
C ASP A 62 2.85 -6.04 7.29
N TYR A 63 2.11 -5.00 6.93
CA TYR A 63 2.37 -3.61 7.33
C TYR A 63 2.18 -3.36 8.82
N ASN A 64 1.45 -4.25 9.51
CA ASN A 64 1.22 -4.17 10.93
C ASN A 64 2.22 -4.97 11.77
N SER A 65 3.18 -5.64 11.12
CA SER A 65 4.07 -6.56 11.80
C SER A 65 5.07 -5.83 12.71
N ALA A 66 5.17 -6.32 13.95
CA ALA A 66 6.19 -5.90 14.90
C ALA A 66 7.62 -6.11 14.40
N SER A 67 7.83 -7.04 13.46
CA SER A 67 9.14 -7.30 12.86
C SER A 67 9.67 -6.18 11.95
N ARG A 68 8.84 -5.18 11.61
CA ARG A 68 9.32 -3.99 10.90
C ARG A 68 10.06 -3.01 11.81
N TRP A 69 9.86 -3.10 13.12
CA TRP A 69 10.52 -2.25 14.10
C TRP A 69 11.70 -2.98 14.74
N PRO A 70 12.72 -2.26 15.22
CA PRO A 70 13.87 -2.88 15.85
C PRO A 70 13.47 -3.54 17.18
N THR A 71 13.91 -4.78 17.43
CA THR A 71 13.61 -5.50 18.68
C THR A 71 14.35 -4.95 19.87
N ASP A 72 15.53 -4.38 19.64
CA ASP A 72 16.38 -3.78 20.65
C ASP A 72 17.35 -2.73 20.04
N MET A 73 18.16 -2.13 20.89
CA MET A 73 19.18 -1.17 20.48
C MET A 73 20.32 -1.81 19.66
N GLN A 74 20.56 -3.12 19.82
CA GLN A 74 21.65 -3.82 19.16
C GLN A 74 21.37 -3.96 17.67
N GLU A 75 20.12 -4.23 17.26
CA GLU A 75 19.74 -4.26 15.84
C GLU A 75 20.06 -2.93 15.12
N LEU A 76 19.85 -1.80 15.79
CA LEU A 76 20.16 -0.48 15.23
C LEU A 76 21.68 -0.25 15.09
N TYR A 77 22.49 -0.84 15.96
CA TYR A 77 23.95 -0.80 15.82
C TYR A 77 24.45 -1.77 14.74
N ASP A 78 23.90 -2.98 14.69
CA ASP A 78 24.31 -4.04 13.75
C ASP A 78 23.98 -3.65 12.30
N THR A 79 22.88 -2.93 12.09
CA THR A 79 22.51 -2.34 10.79
C THR A 79 23.32 -1.09 10.43
N GLY A 80 24.07 -0.53 11.38
CA GLY A 80 24.84 0.71 11.20
C GLY A 80 23.99 1.98 11.17
N LEU A 81 22.69 1.90 11.50
CA LEU A 81 21.79 3.05 11.61
C LEU A 81 22.11 3.90 12.85
N LEU A 82 22.70 3.29 13.88
CA LEU A 82 23.35 3.98 14.98
C LEU A 82 24.85 3.66 14.99
N THR A 83 25.67 4.66 15.30
CA THR A 83 27.11 4.48 15.48
C THR A 83 27.41 4.18 16.95
N GLN A 84 28.13 3.08 17.20
CA GLN A 84 28.68 2.79 18.53
C GLN A 84 29.79 3.79 18.87
N CYS A 85 29.88 4.19 20.13
CA CYS A 85 31.00 4.97 20.61
C CYS A 85 32.24 4.09 20.68
N ASP A 86 33.32 4.48 20.01
CA ASP A 86 34.61 3.84 20.19
C ASP A 86 35.17 4.32 21.54
N GLY A 87 35.33 3.39 22.50
CA GLY A 87 35.54 3.65 23.93
C GLY A 87 36.83 4.40 24.31
N SER A 88 37.53 4.99 23.34
CA SER A 88 38.79 5.73 23.51
C SER A 88 38.62 7.26 23.64
N ALA A 89 37.42 7.81 23.52
CA ALA A 89 37.19 9.24 23.64
C ALA A 89 36.30 9.58 24.85
N ASP A 90 36.84 10.37 25.78
CA ASP A 90 36.18 11.00 26.95
C ASP A 90 34.96 11.90 26.61
N VAL A 91 34.46 11.82 25.38
CA VAL A 91 33.48 12.74 24.78
C VAL A 91 32.27 12.01 24.16
N CYS A 92 32.33 10.68 23.95
CA CYS A 92 31.24 9.94 23.32
C CYS A 92 30.42 9.16 24.36
N TYR A 93 29.16 9.54 24.54
CA TYR A 93 28.21 8.80 25.38
C TYR A 93 27.37 7.87 24.50
N GLU A 94 27.43 6.56 24.72
CA GLU A 94 26.62 5.59 23.98
C GLU A 94 25.13 5.93 23.99
N HIS A 95 24.43 5.69 22.88
CA HIS A 95 23.00 6.02 22.74
C HIS A 95 22.09 5.18 23.64
N ASN A 96 22.55 4.01 24.09
CA ASN A 96 21.81 3.10 24.96
C ASN A 96 21.83 3.50 26.45
N THR A 97 22.49 4.60 26.81
CA THR A 97 22.68 4.99 28.21
C THR A 97 22.45 6.48 28.40
N THR A 98 21.69 6.88 29.42
CA THR A 98 21.47 8.29 29.75
C THR A 98 22.72 8.91 30.40
N PRO A 99 22.84 10.25 30.45
CA PRO A 99 23.92 10.91 31.19
C PRO A 99 24.01 10.55 32.68
N TRP A 100 22.94 10.00 33.26
CA TRP A 100 22.87 9.52 34.65
C TRP A 100 22.96 7.99 34.77
N GLY A 101 23.32 7.28 33.71
CA GLY A 101 23.64 5.85 33.76
C GLY A 101 22.45 4.90 33.66
N SER A 102 21.25 5.39 33.38
CA SER A 102 20.09 4.52 33.10
C SER A 102 20.17 3.97 31.69
N THR A 103 19.78 2.71 31.52
CA THR A 103 19.67 2.09 30.21
C THR A 103 18.47 2.66 29.45
N ILE A 104 18.71 3.03 28.20
CA ILE A 104 17.69 3.37 27.19
C ILE A 104 17.42 2.11 26.39
N SER A 105 16.16 1.69 26.36
CA SER A 105 15.71 0.50 25.63
C SER A 105 14.66 0.88 24.60
N ILE A 106 14.67 0.16 23.49
CA ILE A 106 13.71 0.25 22.41
C ILE A 106 13.13 -1.15 22.17
N GLU A 107 11.83 -1.26 21.92
CA GLU A 107 11.18 -2.53 21.61
C GLU A 107 9.88 -2.29 20.82
N PRO A 108 9.47 -3.21 19.96
CA PRO A 108 8.18 -3.13 19.29
C PRO A 108 7.07 -3.48 20.28
N VAL A 109 5.99 -2.70 20.23
CA VAL A 109 4.77 -2.97 21.00
C VAL A 109 3.56 -2.84 20.10
N VAL A 110 2.48 -3.49 20.49
CA VAL A 110 1.18 -3.37 19.82
C VAL A 110 0.30 -2.47 20.67
N VAL A 111 -0.19 -1.38 20.06
CA VAL A 111 -1.10 -0.43 20.70
C VAL A 111 -2.46 -0.47 20.03
N ASP A 112 -3.53 -0.36 20.82
CA ASP A 112 -4.88 -0.21 20.30
C ASP A 112 -5.10 1.24 19.85
N VAL A 113 -5.48 1.42 18.60
CA VAL A 113 -5.80 2.74 18.04
C VAL A 113 -7.31 2.84 17.92
N ASP A 114 -7.92 3.57 18.85
CA ASP A 114 -9.32 3.98 18.76
C ASP A 114 -9.38 5.38 18.15
N THR A 115 -9.59 5.45 16.84
CA THR A 115 -9.73 6.75 16.15
C THR A 115 -11.16 7.28 16.15
N GLY A 116 -12.10 6.65 16.87
CA GLY A 116 -13.49 7.11 17.01
C GLY A 116 -14.34 7.11 15.73
N ALA A 117 -13.72 6.98 14.55
CA ALA A 117 -14.37 7.03 13.24
C ALA A 117 -13.88 5.94 12.24
N SER A 118 -12.87 5.13 12.59
CA SER A 118 -12.44 3.95 11.84
C SER A 118 -12.53 2.71 12.73
N PRO A 119 -12.66 1.50 12.18
CA PRO A 119 -12.69 0.28 12.97
C PRO A 119 -11.47 0.25 13.89
N SER A 120 -11.72 0.02 15.18
CA SER A 120 -10.68 -0.18 16.18
C SER A 120 -9.69 -1.23 15.67
N GLY A 121 -8.41 -0.86 15.65
CA GLY A 121 -7.35 -1.68 15.10
C GLY A 121 -6.14 -1.63 16.01
N THR A 122 -5.43 -2.75 16.10
CA THR A 122 -4.11 -2.80 16.71
C THR A 122 -3.07 -2.30 15.72
N VAL A 123 -2.14 -1.47 16.17
CA VAL A 123 -1.01 -0.96 15.39
C VAL A 123 0.27 -1.31 16.13
N SER A 124 1.19 -2.03 15.49
CA SER A 124 2.56 -2.12 15.97
C SER A 124 3.31 -0.79 15.78
N VAL A 125 3.86 -0.31 16.89
CA VAL A 125 4.69 0.90 17.04
C VAL A 125 5.98 0.53 17.77
N SER A 126 7.01 1.38 17.69
CA SER A 126 8.20 1.20 18.50
C SER A 126 8.10 2.00 19.79
N ARG A 127 8.40 1.37 20.93
CA ARG A 127 8.42 1.99 22.26
C ARG A 127 9.85 2.19 22.72
N LEU A 128 10.21 3.43 23.07
CA LEU A 128 11.47 3.76 23.72
C LEU A 128 11.22 4.08 25.19
N LYS A 129 11.98 3.48 26.11
CA LYS A 129 11.83 3.71 27.56
C LYS A 129 13.17 3.83 28.28
N PHE A 130 13.19 4.69 29.29
CA PHE A 130 14.28 4.81 30.26
C PHE A 130 13.78 5.45 31.55
N THR A 131 14.53 5.26 32.64
CA THR A 131 14.15 5.77 33.95
C THR A 131 15.11 6.86 34.41
N MET A 132 14.59 7.86 35.12
CA MET A 132 15.38 8.81 35.88
C MET A 132 15.88 8.16 37.18
N ASP A 133 17.16 8.31 37.52
CA ASP A 133 17.74 7.69 38.72
C ASP A 133 17.15 8.34 39.99
N ALA A 134 16.21 7.63 40.63
CA ALA A 134 15.54 8.08 41.85
C ALA A 134 16.45 8.05 43.09
N ALA A 135 17.64 7.43 43.03
CA ALA A 135 18.50 7.22 44.21
C ALA A 135 19.37 8.43 44.56
N GLY A 136 19.37 9.51 43.76
CA GLY A 136 20.20 10.69 44.01
C GLY A 136 21.70 10.40 43.97
N ALA A 137 22.11 9.30 43.33
CA ALA A 137 23.48 8.81 43.31
C ALA A 137 24.35 9.48 42.23
N THR A 138 23.74 10.24 41.32
CA THR A 138 24.46 11.00 40.29
C THR A 138 24.58 12.49 40.67
N PRO A 139 25.69 13.17 40.29
CA PRO A 139 25.92 14.59 40.63
C PRO A 139 24.84 15.57 40.17
N THR A 140 23.92 15.13 39.30
CA THR A 140 22.90 15.96 38.65
C THR A 140 21.56 16.01 39.39
N ASN A 141 21.35 15.24 40.47
CA ASN A 141 20.05 15.12 41.15
C ASN A 141 18.88 14.81 40.18
N SER A 142 19.15 14.03 39.15
CA SER A 142 18.22 13.64 38.09
C SER A 142 17.13 12.67 38.56
N GLY A 143 16.76 12.64 39.84
CA GLY A 143 15.66 11.83 40.37
C GLY A 143 14.32 12.57 40.46
N ASP A 144 14.22 13.75 39.85
CA ASP A 144 13.03 14.60 39.95
C ASP A 144 12.01 14.27 38.84
N PHE A 145 10.79 13.94 39.28
CA PHE A 145 9.60 13.78 38.43
C PHE A 145 9.38 14.98 37.49
N SER A 146 9.75 16.20 37.93
CA SER A 146 9.63 17.41 37.11
C SER A 146 10.53 17.37 35.87
N VAL A 147 11.73 16.79 35.99
CA VAL A 147 12.67 16.63 34.89
C VAL A 147 12.19 15.55 33.92
N ALA A 148 11.63 14.46 34.44
CA ALA A 148 11.04 13.40 33.62
C ALA A 148 9.91 13.96 32.74
N ASN A 149 9.00 14.73 33.33
CA ASN A 149 7.92 15.40 32.60
C ASN A 149 8.44 16.39 31.56
N ARG A 150 9.51 17.14 31.89
CA ARG A 150 10.12 18.06 30.94
C ARG A 150 10.69 17.32 29.74
N ILE A 151 11.39 16.21 29.94
CA ILE A 151 11.95 15.38 28.87
C ILE A 151 10.82 14.79 28.01
N ALA A 152 9.81 14.18 28.64
CA ALA A 152 8.66 13.64 27.93
C ALA A 152 7.93 14.71 27.10
N GLY A 153 7.77 15.92 27.65
CA GLY A 153 7.10 17.04 27.00
C GLY A 153 7.78 17.60 25.75
N TYR A 154 9.00 17.16 25.39
CA TYR A 154 9.60 17.50 24.09
C TYR A 154 8.91 16.80 22.92
N TYR A 155 8.18 15.70 23.18
CA TYR A 155 7.53 14.92 22.15
C TYR A 155 6.03 14.73 22.48
N PRO A 156 5.13 14.88 21.51
CA PRO A 156 3.69 14.72 21.75
C PRO A 156 3.30 13.31 22.21
N ASN A 157 4.11 12.30 21.84
CA ASN A 157 3.92 10.90 22.21
C ASN A 157 4.76 10.48 23.43
N GLY A 158 5.35 11.44 24.15
CA GLY A 158 6.08 11.20 25.38
C GLY A 158 5.13 11.16 26.57
N SER A 159 5.30 10.16 27.43
CA SER A 159 4.57 10.03 28.70
C SER A 159 5.50 9.67 29.84
N THR A 160 5.04 9.89 31.06
CA THR A 160 5.78 9.55 32.28
C THR A 160 4.92 8.80 33.28
N GLU A 161 5.45 7.75 33.87
CA GLU A 161 4.90 7.09 35.05
C GLU A 161 5.95 7.12 36.17
N GLY A 162 5.77 8.02 37.13
CA GLY A 162 6.83 8.33 38.09
C GLY A 162 8.11 8.81 37.37
N THR A 163 9.23 8.16 37.62
CA THR A 163 10.52 8.49 36.99
C THR A 163 10.77 7.79 35.66
N GLU A 164 9.87 6.90 35.23
CA GLU A 164 9.97 6.25 33.92
C GLU A 164 9.42 7.17 32.84
N ILE A 165 10.19 7.33 31.76
CA ILE A 165 9.85 8.11 30.58
C ILE A 165 9.66 7.11 29.44
N THR A 166 8.52 7.20 28.77
CA THR A 166 8.18 6.36 27.62
C THR A 166 7.86 7.24 26.41
N PHE A 167 8.37 6.86 25.25
CA PHE A 167 8.03 7.47 23.96
C PHE A 167 7.48 6.40 23.03
N TYR A 168 6.38 6.71 22.34
CA TYR A 168 5.85 5.89 21.26
C TYR A 168 6.17 6.51 19.91
N PHE A 169 6.85 5.74 19.07
CA PHE A 169 7.20 6.12 17.71
C PHE A 169 6.16 5.54 16.77
N ASP A 170 5.28 6.41 16.31
CA ASP A 170 4.26 6.06 15.35
C ASP A 170 4.86 5.79 13.97
N ARG A 171 4.09 5.09 13.15
CA ARG A 171 4.47 4.78 11.77
C ARG A 171 4.69 6.05 10.95
N PRO A 172 5.63 6.04 10.00
CA PRO A 172 5.68 7.07 8.98
C PRO A 172 4.36 7.07 8.20
N GLY A 173 3.67 8.21 8.18
CA GLY A 173 2.26 8.35 7.76
C GLY A 173 1.92 8.04 6.29
N THR A 174 2.84 7.49 5.51
CA THR A 174 2.59 7.10 4.11
C THR A 174 1.95 5.72 3.97
N GLU A 175 2.00 4.85 4.98
CA GLU A 175 1.59 3.44 4.85
C GLU A 175 0.07 3.23 4.95
N TYR A 176 -0.65 4.05 5.73
CA TYR A 176 -2.11 3.96 5.83
C TYR A 176 -2.77 4.31 4.48
N VAL A 177 -2.17 5.20 3.70
CA VAL A 177 -2.67 5.58 2.36
C VAL A 177 -2.51 4.44 1.36
N HIS A 178 -1.56 3.51 1.57
CA HIS A 178 -1.40 2.33 0.72
C HIS A 178 -2.52 1.29 0.91
N GLN A 179 -3.33 1.34 1.98
CA GLN A 179 -4.53 0.50 2.09
C GLN A 179 -5.64 0.89 1.11
N ALA A 180 -5.66 2.14 0.64
CA ALA A 180 -6.65 2.60 -0.34
C ALA A 180 -6.35 2.11 -1.76
N PHE A 181 -5.15 1.57 -2.01
CA PHE A 181 -4.75 1.07 -3.32
C PHE A 181 -4.71 -0.46 -3.30
N THR A 182 -5.41 -1.09 -4.24
CA THR A 182 -5.30 -2.52 -4.49
C THR A 182 -3.85 -2.87 -4.81
N ARG A 183 -3.33 -3.94 -4.20
CA ARG A 183 -1.99 -4.43 -4.50
C ARG A 183 -1.94 -4.89 -5.96
N ARG A 184 -0.84 -4.57 -6.65
CA ARG A 184 -0.64 -4.93 -8.07
C ARG A 184 -0.60 -6.44 -8.32
N ASP A 185 -0.33 -7.23 -7.29
CA ASP A 185 -0.31 -8.70 -7.33
C ASP A 185 -1.70 -9.34 -7.25
N GLY A 186 -2.75 -8.54 -7.05
CA GLY A 186 -4.12 -9.03 -6.92
C GLY A 186 -4.40 -9.78 -5.60
N SER A 187 -3.47 -9.79 -4.65
CA SER A 187 -3.63 -10.52 -3.37
C SER A 187 -4.62 -9.84 -2.42
N ALA A 188 -4.86 -8.54 -2.63
CA ALA A 188 -5.80 -7.73 -1.87
C ALA A 188 -6.93 -7.27 -2.80
N LEU A 189 -7.95 -8.10 -2.90
CA LEU A 189 -9.15 -7.79 -3.68
C LEU A 189 -9.97 -6.69 -2.97
N PRO A 190 -10.58 -5.77 -3.72
CA PRO A 190 -11.46 -4.77 -3.15
C PRO A 190 -12.74 -5.45 -2.65
N THR A 191 -13.02 -5.34 -1.34
CA THR A 191 -14.18 -6.02 -0.71
C THR A 191 -15.38 -5.11 -0.46
N ASN A 192 -15.28 -3.80 -0.76
CA ASN A 192 -16.31 -2.78 -0.51
C ASN A 192 -16.51 -1.88 -1.75
N ASP A 193 -17.49 -0.98 -1.70
CA ASP A 193 -17.80 -0.02 -2.77
C ASP A 193 -16.62 0.92 -3.05
N TRP A 194 -16.10 0.88 -4.28
CA TRP A 194 -15.09 1.83 -4.75
C TRP A 194 -15.76 2.97 -5.50
N ASN A 195 -15.72 4.16 -4.92
CA ASN A 195 -16.25 5.37 -5.56
C ASN A 195 -15.10 6.18 -6.19
N PHE A 196 -14.95 6.06 -7.51
CA PHE A 196 -13.99 6.84 -8.30
C PHE A 196 -14.55 8.20 -8.77
N ALA A 197 -15.46 8.83 -8.02
CA ALA A 197 -16.10 10.08 -8.45
C ALA A 197 -15.09 11.11 -9.01
N GLY A 198 -15.15 11.35 -10.33
CA GLY A 198 -14.28 12.30 -11.04
C GLY A 198 -13.02 11.71 -11.69
N TYR A 199 -12.74 10.42 -11.53
CA TYR A 199 -11.58 9.72 -12.13
C TYR A 199 -12.04 8.58 -13.06
N THR A 200 -11.38 8.42 -14.20
CA THR A 200 -11.55 7.31 -15.15
C THR A 200 -10.53 6.22 -14.86
N ILE A 201 -10.95 4.96 -14.93
CA ILE A 201 -10.01 3.83 -14.97
C ILE A 201 -9.67 3.61 -16.45
N GLU A 202 -8.46 3.98 -16.83
CA GLU A 202 -7.92 3.81 -18.17
C GLU A 202 -6.90 2.65 -18.08
N ASP A 203 -7.08 1.58 -18.86
CA ASP A 203 -6.38 0.27 -18.78
C ASP A 203 -6.87 -0.76 -17.73
N ILE A 204 -8.09 -1.29 -17.93
CA ILE A 204 -8.51 -2.56 -17.30
C ILE A 204 -8.28 -3.68 -18.31
N GLY A 205 -7.47 -4.68 -17.93
CA GLY A 205 -7.21 -5.84 -18.79
C GLY A 205 -8.42 -6.75 -18.97
N ASP A 206 -9.12 -7.08 -17.87
CA ASP A 206 -10.38 -7.83 -17.91
C ASP A 206 -11.18 -7.59 -16.62
N LEU A 207 -12.49 -7.72 -16.71
CA LEU A 207 -13.42 -7.67 -15.58
C LEU A 207 -14.18 -9.00 -15.51
N ASN A 208 -14.05 -9.70 -14.38
CA ASN A 208 -14.76 -10.95 -14.14
C ASN A 208 -15.77 -10.75 -13.01
N PHE A 209 -17.02 -11.15 -13.24
CA PHE A 209 -18.06 -11.09 -12.21
C PHE A 209 -18.15 -12.42 -11.47
N LYS A 210 -17.91 -12.39 -10.15
CA LYS A 210 -17.89 -13.59 -9.30
C LYS A 210 -19.16 -14.45 -9.40
N ASP A 211 -20.32 -13.81 -9.48
CA ASP A 211 -21.63 -14.49 -9.48
C ASP A 211 -22.21 -14.70 -10.89
N PHE A 212 -21.49 -14.25 -11.94
CA PHE A 212 -21.86 -14.51 -13.32
C PHE A 212 -20.89 -15.55 -13.88
N THR A 213 -21.32 -16.81 -13.92
CA THR A 213 -20.49 -17.94 -14.32
C THR A 213 -20.96 -18.55 -15.64
N ASP A 214 -20.02 -19.09 -16.40
CA ASP A 214 -20.31 -19.84 -17.63
C ASP A 214 -20.97 -21.19 -17.31
N SER A 215 -21.26 -21.99 -18.35
CA SER A 215 -21.85 -23.32 -18.18
C SER A 215 -20.99 -24.29 -17.36
N ASP A 216 -19.70 -24.00 -17.21
CA ASP A 216 -18.72 -24.81 -16.49
C ASP A 216 -18.41 -24.26 -15.08
N GLY A 217 -19.07 -23.18 -14.66
CA GLY A 217 -18.93 -22.57 -13.34
C GLY A 217 -17.75 -21.59 -13.21
N ASN A 218 -17.08 -21.23 -14.33
CA ASN A 218 -16.01 -20.24 -14.31
C ASN A 218 -16.58 -18.82 -14.37
N PRO A 219 -16.00 -17.83 -13.65
CA PRO A 219 -16.39 -16.44 -13.78
C PRO A 219 -16.33 -15.98 -15.23
N VAL A 220 -17.40 -15.34 -15.71
CA VAL A 220 -17.48 -14.83 -17.07
C VAL A 220 -16.69 -13.54 -17.18
N SER A 221 -15.75 -13.57 -18.12
CA SER A 221 -14.99 -12.41 -18.56
C SER A 221 -15.89 -11.46 -19.37
N VAL A 222 -15.88 -10.17 -19.01
CA VAL A 222 -16.53 -9.13 -19.83
C VAL A 222 -15.91 -9.05 -21.22
N LEU A 223 -14.62 -9.34 -21.34
CA LEU A 223 -13.93 -9.38 -22.62
C LEU A 223 -14.47 -10.51 -23.53
N GLU A 224 -14.86 -11.65 -22.95
CA GLU A 224 -15.48 -12.75 -23.70
C GLU A 224 -16.98 -12.54 -23.97
N SER A 225 -17.62 -11.65 -23.22
CA SER A 225 -19.06 -11.35 -23.31
C SER A 225 -19.40 -10.18 -24.24
N THR A 226 -18.41 -9.46 -24.76
CA THR A 226 -18.63 -8.33 -25.68
C THR A 226 -18.43 -8.75 -27.13
N PHE A 227 -19.36 -8.35 -28.00
CA PHE A 227 -19.21 -8.48 -29.44
C PHE A 227 -18.54 -7.22 -29.98
N ASP A 228 -17.44 -7.39 -30.71
CA ASP A 228 -16.69 -6.27 -31.31
C ASP A 228 -17.41 -5.76 -32.57
N THR A 229 -17.81 -6.68 -33.44
CA THR A 229 -18.62 -6.37 -34.61
C THR A 229 -20.00 -7.01 -34.50
N VAL A 230 -21.04 -6.18 -34.67
CA VAL A 230 -22.43 -6.61 -34.87
C VAL A 230 -22.94 -5.96 -36.15
N GLY A 231 -23.18 -6.74 -37.19
CA GLY A 231 -23.55 -6.18 -38.49
C GLY A 231 -24.26 -7.14 -39.41
N LEU A 232 -24.88 -6.59 -40.46
CA LEU A 232 -25.50 -7.34 -41.54
C LEU A 232 -24.58 -7.38 -42.75
N TYR A 233 -24.13 -8.58 -43.12
CA TYR A 233 -23.20 -8.80 -44.23
C TYR A 233 -23.83 -9.66 -45.32
N GLY A 234 -23.57 -9.30 -46.57
CA GLY A 234 -24.02 -10.03 -47.76
C GLY A 234 -23.00 -11.08 -48.23
N GLN A 235 -23.40 -11.82 -49.26
CA GLN A 235 -22.54 -12.81 -49.92
C GLN A 235 -21.19 -12.20 -50.32
N ASP A 236 -20.11 -12.92 -50.01
CA ASP A 236 -18.72 -12.59 -50.35
C ASP A 236 -18.18 -11.29 -49.75
N GLN A 237 -18.91 -10.65 -48.83
CA GLN A 237 -18.40 -9.49 -48.09
C GLN A 237 -17.34 -9.91 -47.06
N LEU A 238 -16.39 -9.00 -46.83
CA LEU A 238 -15.30 -9.17 -45.88
C LEU A 238 -15.66 -8.55 -44.51
N VAL A 239 -15.27 -9.26 -43.46
CA VAL A 239 -15.40 -8.87 -42.06
C VAL A 239 -14.02 -8.93 -41.44
N GLY A 240 -13.54 -7.77 -40.97
CA GLY A 240 -12.26 -7.67 -40.29
C GLY A 240 -12.25 -8.49 -39.00
N LYS A 241 -11.10 -9.11 -38.70
CA LYS A 241 -10.93 -9.80 -37.42
C LYS A 241 -10.71 -8.79 -36.30
N PRO A 242 -11.35 -8.98 -35.13
CA PRO A 242 -11.12 -8.12 -33.98
C PRO A 242 -9.68 -8.26 -33.47
N ASN A 243 -9.12 -7.19 -32.92
CA ASN A 243 -7.81 -7.21 -32.30
C ASN A 243 -7.90 -7.83 -30.90
N CYS A 244 -7.60 -9.12 -30.79
CA CYS A 244 -7.69 -9.83 -29.53
C CYS A 244 -6.45 -9.65 -28.64
N PRO A 245 -6.63 -9.58 -27.30
CA PRO A 245 -5.53 -9.60 -26.35
C PRO A 245 -4.69 -10.89 -26.42
N GLN A 246 -3.53 -10.90 -25.76
CA GLN A 246 -2.65 -12.06 -25.70
C GLN A 246 -3.39 -13.29 -25.12
N ASN A 247 -3.26 -14.44 -25.77
CA ASN A 247 -3.93 -15.72 -25.47
C ASN A 247 -5.43 -15.81 -25.82
N TYR A 248 -5.98 -14.82 -26.53
CA TYR A 248 -7.33 -14.88 -27.08
C TYR A 248 -7.28 -15.04 -28.60
N THR A 249 -8.24 -15.77 -29.15
CA THR A 249 -8.42 -15.98 -30.58
C THR A 249 -9.72 -15.33 -31.07
N PRO A 250 -9.70 -14.69 -32.25
CA PRO A 250 -10.91 -14.12 -32.83
C PRO A 250 -11.86 -15.22 -33.29
N GLU A 251 -13.13 -15.11 -32.92
CA GLU A 251 -14.24 -15.98 -33.32
C GLU A 251 -15.32 -15.22 -34.08
N ILE A 252 -16.00 -15.93 -34.98
CA ILE A 252 -17.10 -15.42 -35.79
C ILE A 252 -18.32 -16.32 -35.68
N PHE A 253 -19.47 -15.70 -35.44
CA PHE A 253 -20.78 -16.34 -35.46
C PHE A 253 -21.60 -15.74 -36.59
N THR A 254 -22.21 -16.58 -37.40
CA THR A 254 -23.08 -16.15 -38.50
C THR A 254 -24.46 -16.75 -38.32
N ALA A 255 -25.49 -15.91 -38.42
CA ALA A 255 -26.89 -16.33 -38.44
C ALA A 255 -27.60 -15.69 -39.63
N ILE A 256 -28.52 -16.40 -40.26
CA ILE A 256 -29.28 -15.88 -41.40
C ILE A 256 -30.25 -14.81 -40.90
N SER A 257 -30.17 -13.60 -41.47
CA SER A 257 -31.10 -12.51 -41.17
C SER A 257 -32.26 -12.48 -42.17
N HIS A 258 -31.94 -12.45 -43.47
CA HIS A 258 -32.94 -12.57 -44.52
C HIS A 258 -32.35 -13.17 -45.79
N PHE A 259 -33.22 -13.75 -46.62
CA PHE A 259 -32.88 -14.21 -47.95
C PHE A 259 -34.09 -14.08 -48.88
N THR A 260 -33.81 -13.84 -50.16
CA THR A 260 -34.76 -13.81 -51.26
C THR A 260 -34.36 -14.92 -52.23
N GLY A 261 -35.13 -16.02 -52.25
CA GLY A 261 -34.87 -17.11 -53.18
C GLY A 261 -35.26 -16.74 -54.61
N ARG A 262 -34.46 -17.16 -55.59
CA ARG A 262 -34.72 -16.94 -57.03
C ARG A 262 -35.42 -18.11 -57.72
N GLY A 263 -35.69 -19.20 -57.00
CA GLY A 263 -36.31 -20.42 -57.55
C GLY A 263 -37.84 -20.39 -57.61
N VAL A 264 -38.41 -21.20 -58.52
CA VAL A 264 -39.85 -21.34 -58.76
C VAL A 264 -40.59 -22.09 -57.63
N ARG A 265 -39.86 -22.70 -56.68
CA ARG A 265 -40.41 -23.54 -55.61
C ARG A 265 -39.79 -23.20 -54.25
N ALA A 266 -40.60 -23.33 -53.21
CA ALA A 266 -40.23 -22.99 -51.84
C ALA A 266 -39.03 -23.83 -51.35
N VAL A 267 -38.03 -23.13 -50.81
CA VAL A 267 -36.90 -23.71 -50.07
C VAL A 267 -37.45 -24.43 -48.84
N LYS A 268 -37.04 -25.69 -48.59
CA LYS A 268 -37.42 -26.40 -47.35
C LYS A 268 -36.78 -25.69 -46.15
N LEU A 269 -37.54 -25.41 -45.09
CA LEU A 269 -36.98 -24.93 -43.82
C LEU A 269 -35.87 -25.89 -43.35
N GLY A 270 -34.68 -25.36 -43.07
CA GLY A 270 -33.48 -26.13 -42.69
C GLY A 270 -32.46 -26.36 -43.81
N SER A 271 -32.74 -25.93 -45.05
CA SER A 271 -31.81 -26.05 -46.17
C SER A 271 -31.08 -24.75 -46.53
N VAL A 272 -30.89 -23.87 -45.55
CA VAL A 272 -30.16 -22.60 -45.69
C VAL A 272 -29.01 -22.59 -44.69
N GLN A 273 -27.83 -22.15 -45.13
CA GLN A 273 -26.64 -22.08 -44.30
C GLN A 273 -25.92 -20.75 -44.51
N SER A 274 -25.51 -20.14 -43.40
CA SER A 274 -24.51 -19.09 -43.37
C SER A 274 -23.24 -19.63 -42.74
N TYR A 275 -22.09 -19.30 -43.30
CA TYR A 275 -20.79 -19.67 -42.75
C TYR A 275 -19.73 -18.65 -43.15
N ALA A 276 -18.59 -18.66 -42.48
CA ALA A 276 -17.45 -17.82 -42.79
C ALA A 276 -16.26 -18.68 -43.23
N SER A 277 -15.45 -18.15 -44.15
CA SER A 277 -14.14 -18.71 -44.52
C SER A 277 -13.08 -17.62 -44.40
N VAL A 278 -11.82 -17.98 -44.18
CA VAL A 278 -10.73 -17.00 -44.22
C VAL A 278 -10.39 -16.64 -45.67
N ASP A 279 -10.40 -15.35 -45.99
CA ASP A 279 -9.93 -14.86 -47.29
C ASP A 279 -8.40 -14.95 -47.36
N SER A 280 -7.87 -15.55 -48.42
CA SER A 280 -6.44 -15.80 -48.56
C SER A 280 -5.61 -14.54 -48.83
N ALA A 281 -6.23 -13.45 -49.30
CA ALA A 281 -5.52 -12.23 -49.65
C ALA A 281 -5.46 -11.24 -48.49
N SER A 282 -6.56 -11.03 -47.77
CA SER A 282 -6.60 -10.10 -46.63
C SER A 282 -6.45 -10.75 -45.26
N GLY A 283 -6.72 -12.06 -45.15
CA GLY A 283 -6.77 -12.75 -43.86
C GLY A 283 -8.05 -12.48 -43.06
N ASP A 284 -8.98 -11.69 -43.60
CA ASP A 284 -10.30 -11.41 -43.03
C ASP A 284 -11.24 -12.60 -43.17
N TRP A 285 -12.41 -12.51 -42.53
CA TRP A 285 -13.49 -13.46 -42.77
C TRP A 285 -14.33 -13.04 -43.96
N LYS A 286 -14.51 -13.97 -44.89
CA LYS A 286 -15.44 -13.85 -46.01
C LYS A 286 -16.72 -14.59 -45.70
N ILE A 287 -17.85 -13.89 -45.80
CA ILE A 287 -19.17 -14.44 -45.46
C ILE A 287 -19.78 -15.15 -46.65
N HIS A 288 -20.31 -16.34 -46.41
CA HIS A 288 -20.97 -17.18 -47.40
C HIS A 288 -22.39 -17.53 -47.00
N PHE A 289 -23.25 -17.59 -48.00
CA PHE A 289 -24.62 -18.06 -47.95
C PHE A 289 -24.80 -19.13 -48.99
N ARG A 290 -25.50 -20.19 -48.61
CA ARG A 290 -26.03 -21.12 -49.58
C ARG A 290 -27.40 -21.59 -49.14
N TYR A 291 -28.27 -21.81 -50.11
CA TYR A 291 -29.54 -22.47 -49.88
C TYR A 291 -29.75 -23.57 -50.91
N TYR A 292 -30.44 -24.62 -50.51
CA TYR A 292 -30.77 -25.72 -51.38
C TYR A 292 -32.10 -25.46 -52.07
N THR A 293 -32.12 -25.53 -53.39
CA THR A 293 -33.30 -25.31 -54.25
C THR A 293 -33.43 -26.44 -55.28
N GLN A 294 -34.50 -26.43 -56.08
CA GLN A 294 -34.66 -27.32 -57.24
C GLN A 294 -34.55 -26.52 -58.54
N ASP A 295 -33.93 -27.11 -59.57
CA ASP A 295 -33.99 -26.60 -60.94
C ASP A 295 -35.38 -26.83 -61.58
N ASP A 296 -35.57 -26.36 -62.80
CA ASP A 296 -36.83 -26.50 -63.56
C ASP A 296 -37.18 -27.98 -63.85
N ASP A 297 -36.19 -28.87 -63.83
CA ASP A 297 -36.32 -30.32 -64.02
C ASP A 297 -36.56 -31.08 -62.70
N GLY A 298 -36.55 -30.39 -61.56
CA GLY A 298 -36.77 -30.95 -60.23
C GLY A 298 -35.53 -31.52 -59.53
N ASN A 299 -34.34 -31.38 -60.10
CA ASN A 299 -33.08 -31.78 -59.46
C ASN A 299 -32.68 -30.78 -58.39
N GLY A 300 -32.24 -31.28 -57.24
CA GLY A 300 -31.80 -30.42 -56.14
C GLY A 300 -30.38 -29.90 -56.33
N GLN A 301 -30.16 -28.62 -56.05
CA GLN A 301 -28.87 -27.94 -56.19
C GLN A 301 -28.67 -26.90 -55.08
N TRP A 302 -27.41 -26.63 -54.75
CA TRP A 302 -27.04 -25.50 -53.89
C TRP A 302 -26.93 -24.23 -54.74
N GLU A 303 -27.65 -23.20 -54.33
CA GLU A 303 -27.58 -21.87 -54.93
C GLU A 303 -26.94 -20.89 -53.95
N TYR A 304 -26.19 -19.95 -54.52
CA TYR A 304 -25.49 -18.90 -53.81
C TYR A 304 -26.14 -17.56 -54.18
N PRO A 305 -26.88 -16.93 -53.26
CA PRO A 305 -27.53 -15.66 -53.52
C PRO A 305 -26.49 -14.56 -53.75
N ASN A 306 -26.87 -13.49 -54.45
CA ASN A 306 -26.00 -12.32 -54.53
C ASN A 306 -26.03 -11.51 -53.22
N GLU A 307 -25.20 -10.47 -53.13
CA GLU A 307 -25.07 -9.64 -51.93
C GLU A 307 -26.37 -8.95 -51.48
N ILE A 308 -27.31 -8.69 -52.40
CA ILE A 308 -28.57 -7.98 -52.15
C ILE A 308 -29.66 -8.96 -51.69
N ASP A 309 -29.62 -10.18 -52.21
CA ASP A 309 -30.65 -11.19 -52.01
C ASP A 309 -30.45 -12.00 -50.72
N ALA A 310 -29.34 -11.82 -49.99
CA ALA A 310 -29.18 -12.44 -48.67
C ALA A 310 -28.28 -11.62 -47.75
N LYS A 311 -28.62 -11.60 -46.45
CA LYS A 311 -27.77 -11.05 -45.38
C LYS A 311 -27.68 -12.00 -44.19
N ALA A 312 -26.51 -12.06 -43.56
CA ALA A 312 -26.27 -12.69 -42.27
C ALA A 312 -26.09 -11.60 -41.23
N LEU A 313 -26.67 -11.84 -40.06
CA LEU A 313 -26.15 -11.28 -38.84
C LEU A 313 -24.79 -11.92 -38.55
N VAL A 314 -23.76 -11.09 -38.51
CA VAL A 314 -22.41 -11.49 -38.12
C VAL A 314 -22.09 -10.89 -36.77
N LEU A 315 -21.63 -11.74 -35.87
CA LEU A 315 -21.13 -11.36 -34.56
C LEU A 315 -19.67 -11.81 -34.46
N THR A 316 -18.76 -10.92 -34.07
CA THR A 316 -17.35 -11.27 -33.82
C THR A 316 -17.02 -11.03 -32.36
N LYS A 317 -16.20 -11.90 -31.78
CA LYS A 317 -15.68 -11.73 -30.41
C LYS A 317 -14.28 -12.32 -30.29
N CYS A 318 -13.65 -12.06 -29.16
CA CYS A 318 -12.44 -12.76 -28.74
C CYS A 318 -12.83 -13.88 -27.76
N SER A 319 -12.30 -15.08 -27.95
CA SER A 319 -12.49 -16.22 -27.05
C SER A 319 -11.14 -16.77 -26.60
N LYS A 320 -11.11 -17.36 -25.41
CA LYS A 320 -9.95 -18.08 -24.94
C LYS A 320 -9.95 -19.49 -25.54
N SER A 321 -8.85 -19.84 -26.22
CA SER A 321 -8.65 -21.16 -26.85
C SER A 321 -8.35 -22.26 -25.84
#